data_AF-A0AB74JZX4-F1
#
_entry.id   AF-A0AB74JZX4-F1
#
_cell.length_a   1.000
_cell.length_b   1.000
_cell.length_c   1.000
_cell.angle_alpha   90.00
_cell.angle_beta   90.00
_cell.angle_gamma   90.00
#
_symmetry.space_group_name_H-M   'P 1'
#
loop_
_entity.id
_entity.type
_entity.pdbx_description
1 polymer ?
#
loop_
_entity_poly.entity_id
_entity_poly.type
_entity_poly.pdbx_seq_one_letter_code
_entity_poly.pdbx_strand_id
1 'polypeptide(L)'
;MQNVIEAQRDGVWATQEKNTEMFVEAFHNCRSVVLLFSVNKSMAFQGAAVMTSPPSATVPQPAFCKKLKWPTSPPFRIRWICTTSVHFKFVGHLRNMYNPNDDGEPHAVLVGKDGQEVSTSAGEGVVEILRARDGEARGEGNRP
;
A
#
# COMPACT_ATOMS: atom_id res chain seq x y z
N MET A 1 -12.41 2.71 4.41
CA MET A 1 -11.65 1.98 5.46
C MET A 1 -11.98 0.49 5.47
N GLN A 2 -13.26 0.11 5.28
CA GLN A 2 -13.71 -1.29 5.31
C GLN A 2 -12.86 -2.27 4.49
N ASN A 3 -12.52 -1.94 3.22
CA ASN A 3 -11.74 -2.85 2.37
C ASN A 3 -10.35 -3.16 2.97
N VAL A 4 -9.69 -2.15 3.55
CA VAL A 4 -8.38 -2.33 4.20
C VAL A 4 -8.49 -3.22 5.42
N ILE A 5 -9.55 -3.06 6.24
CA ILE A 5 -9.80 -3.93 7.40
C ILE A 5 -10.04 -5.38 6.97
N GLU A 6 -10.84 -5.59 5.91
CA GLU A 6 -11.06 -6.93 5.35
C GLU A 6 -9.75 -7.54 4.83
N ALA A 7 -8.90 -6.76 4.16
CA ALA A 7 -7.60 -7.21 3.68
C ALA A 7 -6.58 -7.47 4.81
N GLN A 8 -6.65 -6.72 5.92
CA GLN A 8 -5.87 -6.97 7.14
C GLN A 8 -6.20 -8.33 7.77
N ARG A 9 -7.48 -8.71 7.74
CA ARG A 9 -7.95 -10.01 8.23
C ARG A 9 -7.63 -11.15 7.27
N ASP A 10 -7.90 -10.95 5.98
CA ASP A 10 -7.93 -12.04 5.00
C ASP A 10 -6.60 -12.23 4.24
N GLY A 11 -5.69 -11.26 4.30
CA GLY A 11 -4.37 -11.35 3.64
C GLY A 11 -4.45 -11.39 2.11
N VAL A 12 -5.52 -10.84 1.53
CA VAL A 12 -5.75 -10.79 0.09
C VAL A 12 -6.13 -9.39 -0.36
N TRP A 13 -5.71 -9.03 -1.57
CA TRP A 13 -6.06 -7.78 -2.21
C TRP A 13 -6.42 -7.99 -3.68
N ALA A 14 -7.20 -7.07 -4.22
CA ALA A 14 -7.45 -6.90 -5.63
C ALA A 14 -7.48 -5.40 -5.92
N THR A 15 -6.90 -4.98 -7.04
CA THR A 15 -6.75 -3.57 -7.44
C THR A 15 -7.59 -3.29 -8.70
N GLN A 16 -7.50 -2.07 -9.24
CA GLN A 16 -8.07 -1.75 -10.55
C GLN A 16 -7.43 -2.63 -11.63
N GLU A 17 -8.24 -3.11 -12.57
CA GLU A 17 -7.81 -4.01 -13.64
C GLU A 17 -6.60 -3.49 -14.43
N LYS A 18 -6.53 -2.18 -14.67
CA LYS A 18 -5.41 -1.51 -15.36
C LYS A 18 -4.04 -1.71 -14.68
N ASN A 19 -4.01 -1.98 -13.38
CA ASN A 19 -2.76 -2.15 -12.63
C ASN A 19 -2.24 -3.60 -12.69
N THR A 20 -3.02 -4.53 -13.26
CA THR A 20 -2.73 -5.97 -13.19
C THR A 20 -1.37 -6.31 -13.78
N GLU A 21 -1.08 -5.84 -14.99
CA GLU A 21 0.18 -6.13 -15.69
C GLU A 21 1.38 -5.60 -14.93
N MET A 22 1.30 -4.35 -14.44
CA MET A 22 2.34 -3.72 -13.62
C MET A 22 2.64 -4.55 -12.36
N PHE A 23 1.61 -5.04 -11.65
CA PHE A 23 1.82 -5.86 -10.46
C PHE A 23 2.37 -7.26 -10.76
N VAL A 24 1.97 -7.87 -11.89
CA VAL A 24 2.55 -9.14 -12.35
C VAL A 24 4.04 -8.95 -12.66
N GLU A 25 4.37 -7.94 -13.45
CA GLU A 25 5.74 -7.64 -13.84
C GLU A 25 6.61 -7.33 -12.62
N ALA A 26 6.14 -6.46 -11.73
CA ALA A 26 6.85 -6.12 -10.50
C ALA A 26 7.08 -7.34 -9.61
N PHE A 27 6.12 -8.27 -9.52
CA PHE A 27 6.27 -9.49 -8.71
C PHE A 27 7.38 -10.41 -9.26
N HIS A 28 7.56 -10.47 -10.58
CA HIS A 28 8.56 -11.31 -11.20
C HIS A 28 9.96 -10.67 -11.25
N ASN A 29 10.02 -9.35 -11.42
CA ASN A 29 11.27 -8.63 -11.66
C ASN A 29 11.86 -7.99 -10.39
N CYS A 30 11.05 -7.76 -9.36
CA CYS A 30 11.51 -7.16 -8.10
C CYS A 30 11.65 -8.23 -7.01
N ARG A 31 12.66 -8.05 -6.14
CA ARG A 31 12.83 -8.90 -4.95
C ARG A 31 11.63 -8.86 -4.01
N SER A 32 10.96 -7.71 -3.94
CA SER A 32 9.80 -7.48 -3.07
C SER A 32 8.96 -6.34 -3.64
N VAL A 33 7.64 -6.54 -3.68
CA VAL A 33 6.68 -5.49 -4.02
C VAL A 33 5.96 -5.07 -2.74
N VAL A 34 6.12 -3.81 -2.35
CA VAL A 34 5.50 -3.23 -1.14
C VAL A 34 4.33 -2.35 -1.55
N LEU A 35 3.21 -2.56 -0.87
CA LEU A 35 1.95 -1.84 -1.06
C LEU A 35 1.75 -0.89 0.12
N LEU A 36 1.60 0.40 -0.17
CA LEU A 36 1.23 1.42 0.80
C LEU A 36 -0.28 1.66 0.73
N PHE A 37 -1.01 1.34 1.80
CA PHE A 37 -2.46 1.47 1.81
C PHE A 37 -2.88 2.85 2.29
N SER A 38 -3.64 3.56 1.45
CA SER A 38 -4.22 4.86 1.77
C SER A 38 -5.69 4.90 1.35
N VAL A 39 -6.58 5.20 2.30
CA VAL A 39 -8.02 5.29 2.10
C VAL A 39 -8.34 6.74 1.75
N ASN A 40 -9.08 6.93 0.66
CA ASN A 40 -9.53 8.26 0.24
C ASN A 40 -10.19 9.04 1.40
N LYS A 41 -9.78 10.31 1.55
CA LYS A 41 -10.25 11.23 2.60
C LYS A 41 -9.90 10.84 4.04
N SER A 42 -9.05 9.83 4.26
CA SER A 42 -8.59 9.46 5.62
C SER A 42 -7.49 10.36 6.17
N MET A 43 -6.80 11.11 5.30
CA MET A 43 -5.61 11.90 5.64
C MET A 43 -4.48 11.06 6.28
N ALA A 44 -4.42 9.75 5.99
CA ALA A 44 -3.46 8.84 6.59
C ALA A 44 -3.10 7.66 5.67
N PHE A 45 -1.93 7.08 5.89
CA PHE A 45 -1.66 5.70 5.47
C PHE A 45 -2.20 4.75 6.53
N GLN A 46 -2.90 3.69 6.13
CA GLN A 46 -3.48 2.68 7.05
C GLN A 46 -2.57 1.47 7.25
N GLY A 47 -1.42 1.42 6.57
CA GLY A 47 -0.45 0.35 6.74
C GLY A 47 0.33 0.07 5.47
N ALA A 48 1.23 -0.89 5.59
CA ALA A 48 2.00 -1.40 4.47
C ALA A 48 1.97 -2.93 4.48
N ALA A 49 1.96 -3.53 3.29
CA ALA A 49 2.04 -4.97 3.12
C ALA A 49 3.02 -5.32 2.00
N VAL A 50 3.57 -6.52 2.05
CA VAL A 50 4.34 -7.09 0.94
C VAL A 50 3.45 -8.04 0.14
N MET A 51 3.57 -7.98 -1.17
CA MET A 51 2.94 -8.92 -2.09
C MET A 51 3.63 -10.29 -2.00
N THR A 52 2.85 -11.37 -1.94
CA THR A 52 3.36 -12.75 -1.72
C THR A 52 2.91 -13.74 -2.79
N SER A 53 2.07 -13.31 -3.73
CA SER A 53 1.72 -14.06 -4.95
C SER A 53 1.42 -13.08 -6.08
N PRO A 54 1.51 -13.50 -7.35
CA PRO A 54 0.96 -12.72 -8.46
C PRO A 54 -0.58 -12.71 -8.42
N PRO A 55 -1.25 -11.79 -9.15
CA PRO A 55 -2.68 -11.86 -9.42
C PRO A 55 -3.07 -13.20 -10.05
N SER A 56 -4.05 -13.89 -9.47
CA SER A 56 -4.52 -15.19 -9.98
C SER A 56 -5.96 -15.46 -9.58
N ALA A 57 -6.74 -16.06 -10.48
CA ALA A 57 -8.10 -16.52 -10.20
C ALA A 57 -8.16 -17.65 -9.15
N THR A 58 -7.02 -18.26 -8.82
CA THR A 58 -6.91 -19.31 -7.78
C THR A 58 -6.87 -18.73 -6.35
N VAL A 59 -6.61 -17.43 -6.21
CA VAL A 59 -6.61 -16.75 -4.91
C VAL A 59 -8.07 -16.45 -4.53
N PRO A 60 -8.48 -16.66 -3.25
CA PRO A 60 -9.84 -16.33 -2.83
C PRO A 60 -10.18 -14.88 -3.10
N GLN A 61 -11.34 -14.63 -3.72
CA GLN A 61 -11.78 -13.28 -4.03
C GLN A 61 -12.14 -12.52 -2.74
N PRO A 62 -11.56 -11.33 -2.50
CA PRO A 62 -11.90 -10.51 -1.34
C PRO A 62 -13.38 -10.16 -1.31
N ALA A 63 -13.98 -10.17 -0.12
CA ALA A 63 -15.42 -9.89 0.05
C ALA A 63 -15.81 -8.49 -0.47
N PHE A 64 -14.93 -7.50 -0.34
CA PHE A 64 -15.18 -6.15 -0.85
C PHE A 64 -15.33 -6.11 -2.37
N CYS A 65 -14.73 -7.02 -3.15
CA CYS A 65 -14.84 -7.01 -4.61
C CYS A 65 -16.29 -7.16 -5.07
N LYS A 66 -17.11 -7.93 -4.32
CA LYS A 66 -18.55 -8.09 -4.60
C LYS A 66 -19.35 -6.79 -4.48
N LYS A 67 -18.82 -5.81 -3.74
CA LYS A 67 -19.46 -4.51 -3.48
C LYS A 67 -19.00 -3.44 -4.48
N LEU A 68 -17.98 -3.72 -5.29
CA LEU A 68 -17.44 -2.78 -6.26
C LEU A 68 -18.32 -2.78 -7.51
N LYS A 69 -18.52 -1.58 -8.08
CA LYS A 69 -19.29 -1.39 -9.33
C LYS A 69 -18.42 -1.43 -10.59
N TRP A 70 -17.16 -1.79 -10.44
CA TRP A 70 -16.13 -1.74 -11.47
C TRP A 70 -15.28 -3.02 -11.42
N PRO A 71 -14.71 -3.46 -12.57
CA PRO A 71 -13.94 -4.69 -12.64
C PRO A 71 -12.60 -4.57 -11.92
N THR A 72 -12.27 -5.58 -11.11
CA THR A 72 -10.98 -5.67 -10.41
C THR A 72 -10.02 -6.58 -11.16
N SER A 73 -8.72 -6.44 -10.88
CA SER A 73 -7.75 -7.49 -11.18
C SER A 73 -8.19 -8.83 -10.57
N PRO A 74 -7.64 -9.96 -11.04
CA PRO A 74 -7.57 -11.16 -10.24
C PRO A 74 -6.94 -10.84 -8.86
N PRO A 75 -7.36 -11.53 -7.79
CA PRO A 75 -6.83 -11.28 -6.46
C PRO A 75 -5.40 -11.82 -6.31
N PHE A 76 -4.67 -11.26 -5.35
CA PHE A 76 -3.33 -11.70 -4.96
C PHE A 76 -3.16 -11.68 -3.44
N ARG A 77 -2.22 -12.49 -2.95
CA ARG A 77 -1.92 -12.58 -1.52
C ARG A 77 -0.97 -11.49 -1.07
N ILE A 78 -1.23 -10.96 0.11
CA ILE A 78 -0.39 -9.97 0.78
C ILE A 78 -0.07 -10.41 2.21
N ARG A 79 1.06 -9.96 2.73
CA ARG A 79 1.42 -10.11 4.14
C ARG A 79 1.71 -8.75 4.75
N TRP A 80 0.98 -8.40 5.80
CA TRP A 80 1.10 -7.11 6.46
C TRP A 80 2.46 -6.94 7.15
N ILE A 81 3.06 -5.78 6.94
CA ILE A 81 4.27 -5.31 7.62
C ILE A 81 3.86 -4.55 8.88
N CYS A 82 2.88 -3.66 8.74
CA CYS A 82 2.36 -2.79 9.78
C CYS A 82 0.90 -2.44 9.46
N THR A 83 0.05 -2.36 10.48
CA THR A 83 -1.39 -2.09 10.36
C THR A 83 -1.82 -0.83 11.11
N THR A 84 -0.91 -0.23 11.89
CA THR A 84 -1.13 1.03 12.58
C THR A 84 -1.19 2.20 11.58
N SER A 85 -2.23 3.02 11.70
CA SER A 85 -2.43 4.16 10.82
C SER A 85 -1.53 5.34 11.16
N VAL A 86 -0.97 5.99 10.14
CA VAL A 86 -0.10 7.17 10.27
C VAL A 86 -0.68 8.35 9.51
N HIS A 87 -0.93 9.42 10.24
CA HIS A 87 -1.45 10.68 9.68
C HIS A 87 -0.44 11.34 8.74
N PHE A 88 -0.92 11.93 7.64
CA PHE A 88 -0.11 12.55 6.59
C PHE A 88 0.86 13.63 7.07
N LYS A 89 0.54 14.30 8.19
CA LYS A 89 1.45 15.28 8.82
C LYS A 89 2.85 14.71 9.11
N PHE A 90 2.97 13.39 9.31
CA PHE A 90 4.24 12.75 9.61
C PHE A 90 5.02 12.33 8.36
N VAL A 91 4.36 12.17 7.22
CA VAL A 91 4.95 11.62 5.97
C VAL A 91 4.96 12.62 4.82
N GLY A 92 4.26 13.74 4.94
CA GLY A 92 4.07 14.72 3.86
C GLY A 92 5.34 15.47 3.43
N HIS A 93 6.44 15.32 4.18
CA HIS A 93 7.75 15.83 3.79
C HIS A 93 8.47 14.92 2.78
N LEU A 94 8.07 13.64 2.68
CA LEU A 94 8.64 12.69 1.73
C LEU A 94 8.15 13.00 0.31
N ARG A 95 9.04 12.87 -0.67
CA ARG A 95 8.83 13.27 -2.07
C ARG A 95 8.99 12.07 -2.98
N ASN A 96 7.98 11.82 -3.82
CA ASN A 96 8.00 10.71 -4.76
C ASN A 96 8.59 11.16 -6.10
N MET A 97 9.81 10.72 -6.40
CA MET A 97 10.51 11.07 -7.64
C MET A 97 9.82 10.50 -8.89
N TYR A 98 8.94 9.51 -8.74
CA TYR A 98 8.20 8.88 -9.83
C TYR A 98 6.83 9.52 -10.06
N ASN A 99 6.53 10.63 -9.38
CA ASN A 99 5.30 11.40 -9.60
C ASN A 99 5.60 12.92 -9.64
N PRO A 100 6.37 13.41 -10.63
CA PRO A 100 6.61 14.84 -10.79
C PRO A 100 5.35 15.58 -11.24
N ASN A 101 5.27 16.87 -10.95
CA ASN A 101 4.30 17.79 -11.51
C ASN A 101 4.74 18.28 -12.91
N ASP A 102 3.94 19.17 -13.51
CA ASP A 102 4.22 19.71 -14.85
C ASP A 102 5.53 20.50 -14.94
N ASP A 103 6.04 21.01 -13.80
CA ASP A 103 7.31 21.72 -13.69
C ASP A 103 8.50 20.77 -13.43
N GLY A 104 8.27 19.47 -13.32
CA GLY A 104 9.29 18.45 -13.02
C GLY A 104 9.58 18.24 -11.54
N GLU A 105 8.89 18.96 -10.64
CA GLU A 105 9.08 18.85 -9.20
C GLU A 105 8.30 17.66 -8.61
N PRO A 106 8.92 16.84 -7.75
CA PRO A 106 8.27 15.65 -7.20
C PRO A 106 7.11 16.02 -6.26
N HIS A 107 5.95 15.39 -6.45
CA HIS A 107 4.87 15.51 -5.49
C HIS A 107 5.21 14.87 -4.14
N ALA A 108 4.50 15.29 -3.09
CA ALA A 108 4.53 14.59 -1.81
C ALA A 108 4.07 13.13 -1.98
N VAL A 109 4.62 12.20 -1.21
CA VAL A 109 4.33 10.75 -1.32
C VAL A 109 2.84 10.40 -1.13
N LEU A 110 2.09 11.26 -0.46
CA LEU A 110 0.64 11.13 -0.24
C LEU A 110 -0.20 11.49 -1.48
N VAL A 111 0.40 12.09 -2.50
CA VAL A 111 -0.25 12.46 -3.76
C VAL A 111 0.00 11.35 -4.77
N GLY A 112 -1.07 10.69 -5.18
CA GLY A 112 -1.02 9.62 -6.17
C GLY A 112 -2.40 9.06 -6.45
N LYS A 113 -2.56 8.46 -7.62
CA LYS A 113 -3.74 7.64 -7.95
C LYS A 113 -3.51 6.21 -7.46
N ASP A 114 -4.56 5.40 -7.45
CA ASP A 114 -4.43 3.96 -7.24
C ASP A 114 -3.45 3.35 -8.26
N GLY A 115 -2.45 2.62 -7.76
CA GLY A 115 -1.37 2.07 -8.57
C GLY A 115 -0.19 3.01 -8.84
N GLN A 116 -0.17 4.23 -8.27
CA GLN A 116 0.98 5.12 -8.43
C GLN A 116 2.24 4.48 -7.84
N GLU A 117 3.25 4.28 -8.69
CA GLU A 117 4.56 3.80 -8.23
C GLU A 117 5.24 4.86 -7.37
N VAL A 118 5.95 4.39 -6.33
CA VAL A 118 6.67 5.23 -5.37
C VAL A 118 8.15 4.91 -5.45
N SER A 119 8.98 5.93 -5.62
CA SER A 119 10.43 5.80 -5.59
C SER A 119 10.92 5.13 -4.31
N THR A 120 11.94 4.28 -4.41
CA THR A 120 12.47 3.48 -3.29
C THR A 120 12.70 4.29 -2.02
N SER A 121 13.38 5.43 -2.12
CA SER A 121 13.68 6.30 -0.98
C SER A 121 12.42 6.80 -0.25
N ALA A 122 11.42 7.26 -1.00
CA ALA A 122 10.15 7.72 -0.44
C ALA A 122 9.34 6.57 0.17
N GLY A 123 9.32 5.41 -0.51
CA GLY A 123 8.62 4.21 -0.03
C GLY A 123 9.22 3.69 1.27
N GLU A 124 10.55 3.59 1.35
CA GLU A 124 11.28 3.19 2.55
C GLU A 124 11.00 4.13 3.72
N GLY A 125 11.04 5.45 3.50
CA GLY A 125 10.73 6.44 4.54
C GLY A 125 9.29 6.31 5.08
N VAL A 126 8.30 6.03 4.22
CA VAL A 126 6.92 5.78 4.68
C VAL A 126 6.85 4.51 5.52
N VAL A 127 7.49 3.42 5.07
CA VAL A 127 7.49 2.14 5.79
C VAL A 127 8.20 2.25 7.13
N GLU A 128 9.31 2.99 7.23
CA GLU A 128 10.03 3.24 8.48
C GLU A 128 9.13 3.93 9.50
N ILE A 129 8.47 5.02 9.11
CA ILE A 129 7.56 5.77 9.99
C ILE A 129 6.38 4.89 10.42
N LEU A 130 5.80 4.12 9.49
CA LEU A 130 4.71 3.18 9.81
C LEU A 130 5.15 2.12 10.82
N ARG A 131 6.35 1.52 10.63
CA ARG A 131 6.90 0.50 11.54
C ARG A 131 7.17 1.05 12.93
N ALA A 132 7.75 2.25 13.03
CA ALA A 132 7.98 2.91 14.32
C ALA A 132 6.68 3.07 15.10
N ARG A 133 5.61 3.53 14.43
CA ARG A 133 4.28 3.69 15.04
C ARG A 133 3.62 2.37 15.39
N ASP A 134 3.82 1.32 14.59
CA ASP A 134 3.32 -0.01 14.89
C ASP A 134 4.01 -0.62 16.13
N GLY A 135 5.32 -0.41 16.28
CA GLY A 135 6.09 -0.82 17.46
C GLY A 135 5.67 -0.08 18.74
N GLU A 136 5.44 1.23 18.65
CA GLU A 136 4.88 2.04 19.75
C GLU A 136 3.50 1.50 20.19
N ALA A 137 2.62 1.22 19.22
CA ALA A 137 1.27 0.72 19.49
C ALA A 137 1.28 -0.69 20.13
N ARG A 138 2.29 -1.50 19.83
CA ARG A 138 2.49 -2.84 20.43
C ARG A 138 3.19 -2.80 21.80
N GLY A 139 3.59 -1.62 22.28
CA GLY A 139 4.30 -1.46 23.55
C GLY A 139 5.78 -1.87 23.50
N GLU A 140 6.38 -1.95 22.31
CA GLU A 140 7.78 -2.35 22.13
C GLU A 140 8.76 -1.18 22.31
N GLY A 141 8.26 0.05 22.51
CA GLY A 141 9.05 1.29 22.60
C GLY A 141 9.60 1.67 23.97
N ASN A 142 9.47 0.81 24.99
CA ASN A 142 10.01 1.09 26.33
C ASN A 142 10.56 -0.16 27.02
N ARG A 143 11.63 -0.74 26.46
CA ARG A 143 12.54 -1.59 27.25
C ARG A 143 13.75 -0.74 27.65
N PRO A 144 14.04 -0.61 28.96
CA PRO A 144 15.20 0.14 29.46
C PRO A 144 16.52 -0.48 28.98
#